data_AF-A0A7D9JLA7-F1
#
_entry.id   AF-A0A7D9JLA7-F1
#
_cell.length_a   1.000
_cell.length_b   1.000
_cell.length_c   1.000
_cell.angle_alpha   90.00
_cell.angle_beta   90.00
_cell.angle_gamma   90.00
#
_symmetry.space_group_name_H-M   'P 1'
#
loop_
_entity.id
_entity.type
_entity.pdbx_description
1 polymer ?
#
loop_
_entity_poly.entity_id
_entity_poly.type
_entity_poly.pdbx_seq_one_letter_code
_entity_poly.pdbx_strand_id
1 'polypeptide(L)'
;MISIVDDQGRRTSATALTALVIRGAASDTVQIDFNSRRRLDVLVNGERVEFDEQTRLDFSGVFIVKQNQSKLGIYFTSGVSVTIKATEDFLTYQISIPTRFKGKTAGLLGFWDDSKDLEFLLPNGSFIHTNSSYRTLHNEFGQKWIVERHKTMFTYRIGNSYDSFLDLDFTPVFMDETNSLFSNSTLEQEARNVCGDNAECLFDIAVTGKTSIGEATLELFDELEERTNNSHIGKE
;
A
#
# COMPACT_ATOMS: atom_id res chain seq x y z
N MET A 1 -1.22 -11.09 -2.01
CA MET A 1 -2.22 -10.49 -1.11
C MET A 1 -3.03 -11.61 -0.46
N ILE A 2 -3.69 -11.36 0.66
CA ILE A 2 -4.56 -12.35 1.34
C ILE A 2 -5.99 -11.80 1.35
N SER A 3 -7.00 -12.66 1.17
CA SER A 3 -8.41 -12.27 1.29
C SER A 3 -8.72 -11.80 2.72
N ILE A 4 -9.48 -10.71 2.83
CA ILE A 4 -9.99 -10.24 4.11
C ILE A 4 -11.19 -11.09 4.53
N VAL A 5 -11.33 -11.29 5.82
CA VAL A 5 -12.45 -12.01 6.43
C VAL A 5 -13.23 -11.02 7.29
N ASP A 6 -14.55 -11.01 7.18
CA ASP A 6 -15.44 -10.15 7.98
C ASP A 6 -15.55 -10.61 9.45
N ASP A 7 -16.28 -9.86 10.28
CA ASP A 7 -16.47 -10.17 11.71
C ASP A 7 -17.23 -11.48 11.96
N GLN A 8 -17.85 -12.06 10.93
CA GLN A 8 -18.57 -13.33 10.99
C GLN A 8 -17.71 -14.49 10.47
N GLY A 9 -16.44 -14.26 10.11
CA GLY A 9 -15.55 -15.30 9.60
C GLY A 9 -15.75 -15.62 8.12
N ARG A 10 -16.50 -14.79 7.36
CA ARG A 10 -16.77 -15.00 5.93
C ARG A 10 -15.72 -14.28 5.08
N ARG A 11 -15.27 -14.92 4.00
CA ARG A 11 -14.39 -14.29 3.02
C ARG A 11 -15.11 -13.14 2.34
N THR A 12 -14.43 -12.01 2.22
CA THR A 12 -14.92 -10.86 1.48
C THR A 12 -14.26 -10.79 0.10
N SER A 13 -14.72 -9.86 -0.73
CA SER A 13 -14.11 -9.56 -2.03
C SER A 13 -12.88 -8.65 -1.92
N ALA A 14 -12.49 -8.27 -0.70
CA ALA A 14 -11.35 -7.40 -0.46
C ALA A 14 -10.06 -8.20 -0.25
N THR A 15 -8.94 -7.59 -0.62
CA THR A 15 -7.61 -8.15 -0.43
C THR A 15 -6.73 -7.20 0.37
N ALA A 16 -5.79 -7.77 1.11
CA ALA A 16 -4.88 -7.06 1.97
C ALA A 16 -3.42 -7.15 1.49
N LEU A 17 -2.71 -6.03 1.59
CA LEU A 17 -1.25 -5.98 1.46
C LEU A 17 -0.62 -6.58 2.72
N THR A 18 0.11 -7.68 2.59
CA THR A 18 0.71 -8.38 3.75
C THR A 18 2.22 -8.45 3.70
N ALA A 19 2.82 -8.04 2.59
CA ALA A 19 4.27 -7.93 2.47
C ALA A 19 4.62 -6.90 1.40
N LEU A 20 5.79 -6.28 1.54
CA LEU A 20 6.37 -5.37 0.56
C LEU A 20 7.90 -5.52 0.56
N VAL A 21 8.51 -5.36 -0.61
CA VAL A 21 9.97 -5.36 -0.77
C VAL A 21 10.40 -4.09 -1.51
N ILE A 22 11.43 -3.44 -1.00
CA ILE A 22 11.92 -2.16 -1.52
C ILE A 22 13.44 -2.21 -1.61
N ARG A 23 13.98 -1.67 -2.70
CA ARG A 23 15.41 -1.56 -2.95
C ARG A 23 15.72 -0.27 -3.69
N GLY A 24 16.72 0.48 -3.21
CA GLY A 24 17.33 1.59 -3.93
C GLY A 24 18.42 1.12 -4.91
N ALA A 25 18.81 1.95 -5.87
CA ALA A 25 19.78 1.58 -6.91
C ALA A 25 21.11 1.01 -6.37
N ALA A 26 21.59 1.55 -5.23
CA ALA A 26 22.79 1.13 -4.54
C ALA A 26 22.53 0.88 -3.05
N SER A 27 21.44 0.16 -2.73
CA SER A 27 21.14 -0.24 -1.36
C SER A 27 20.98 -1.75 -1.22
N ASP A 28 21.06 -2.20 0.03
CA ASP A 28 20.52 -3.49 0.45
C ASP A 28 19.00 -3.54 0.20
N THR A 29 18.48 -4.76 0.02
CA THR A 29 17.05 -5.00 -0.19
C THR A 29 16.36 -5.14 1.15
N VAL A 30 15.28 -4.39 1.37
CA VAL A 30 14.49 -4.46 2.60
C VAL A 30 13.10 -5.02 2.27
N GLN A 31 12.73 -6.12 2.90
CA GLN A 31 11.40 -6.70 2.84
C GLN A 31 10.73 -6.62 4.20
N ILE A 32 9.47 -6.19 4.22
CA ILE A 32 8.63 -6.15 5.42
C ILE A 32 7.46 -7.10 5.21
N ASP A 33 7.27 -8.02 6.15
CA ASP A 33 6.12 -8.93 6.19
C ASP A 33 5.23 -8.58 7.40
N PHE A 34 3.91 -8.64 7.21
CA PHE A 34 2.97 -8.67 8.32
C PHE A 34 3.16 -9.97 9.13
N ASN A 35 3.10 -9.86 10.45
CA ASN A 35 3.15 -10.99 11.36
C ASN A 35 2.09 -10.85 12.45
N SER A 36 1.18 -11.81 12.61
CA SER A 36 0.11 -11.72 13.61
C SER A 36 0.60 -11.61 15.06
N ARG A 37 1.81 -12.07 15.37
CA ARG A 37 2.40 -11.99 16.71
C ARG A 37 3.32 -10.78 16.88
N ARG A 38 4.24 -10.57 15.94
CA ARG A 38 5.26 -9.51 16.01
C ARG A 38 4.86 -8.21 15.35
N ARG A 39 3.70 -8.19 14.69
CA ARG A 39 3.15 -7.12 13.84
C ARG A 39 3.95 -6.91 12.56
N LEU A 40 5.25 -6.68 12.67
CA LEU A 40 6.17 -6.48 11.55
C LEU A 40 7.38 -7.42 11.66
N ASP A 41 7.64 -8.20 10.61
CA ASP A 41 8.92 -8.87 10.37
C ASP A 41 9.73 -8.08 9.35
N VAL A 42 11.03 -7.90 9.62
CA VAL A 42 11.95 -7.18 8.74
C VAL A 42 13.00 -8.16 8.24
N LEU A 43 13.16 -8.25 6.93
CA LEU A 43 14.21 -9.01 6.26
C LEU A 43 15.12 -8.05 5.49
N VAL A 44 16.42 -8.20 5.64
CA VAL A 44 17.42 -7.49 4.83
C VAL A 44 18.22 -8.52 4.04
N ASN A 45 18.23 -8.37 2.72
CA ASN A 45 18.85 -9.32 1.79
C ASN A 45 18.39 -10.79 2.01
N GLY A 46 17.14 -10.97 2.43
CA GLY A 46 16.53 -12.27 2.68
C GLY A 46 16.77 -12.85 4.08
N GLU A 47 17.55 -12.18 4.92
CA GLU A 47 17.77 -12.60 6.31
C GLU A 47 16.94 -11.76 7.27
N ARG A 48 16.23 -12.40 8.21
CA ARG A 48 15.44 -11.70 9.22
C ARG A 48 16.37 -10.97 10.20
N VAL A 49 16.07 -9.69 10.43
CA VAL A 49 16.81 -8.85 11.38
C VAL A 49 15.95 -8.52 12.59
N GLU A 50 16.58 -8.33 13.74
CA GLU A 50 15.93 -7.91 14.97
C GLU A 50 16.46 -6.54 15.40
N PHE A 51 15.57 -5.73 15.98
CA PHE A 51 15.91 -4.40 16.48
C PHE A 51 16.48 -4.44 17.90
N ASP A 52 16.33 -5.54 18.64
CA ASP A 52 16.66 -5.65 20.06
C ASP A 52 16.20 -4.41 20.86
N GLU A 53 17.08 -3.80 21.66
CA GLU A 53 16.85 -2.54 22.38
C GLU A 53 17.12 -1.30 21.51
N GLN A 54 17.52 -1.48 20.25
CA GLN A 54 17.77 -0.39 19.31
C GLN A 54 16.49 0.04 18.59
N THR A 55 16.41 1.32 18.23
CA THR A 55 15.31 1.86 17.41
C THR A 55 15.73 2.06 15.96
N ARG A 56 17.00 1.86 15.63
CA ARG A 56 17.57 2.10 14.30
C ARG A 56 18.56 1.00 13.93
N LEU A 57 18.46 0.52 12.69
CA LEU A 57 19.42 -0.38 12.06
C LEU A 57 19.95 0.27 10.77
N ASP A 58 21.26 0.25 10.59
CA ASP A 58 21.95 0.84 9.43
C ASP A 58 22.51 -0.27 8.52
N PHE A 59 22.27 -0.12 7.22
CA PHE A 59 22.68 -1.05 6.17
C PHE A 59 23.28 -0.28 4.99
N SER A 60 23.72 -0.98 3.94
CA SER A 60 24.28 -0.33 2.76
C SER A 60 23.21 0.50 2.05
N GLY A 61 23.40 1.82 1.97
CA GLY A 61 22.51 2.73 1.23
C GLY A 61 21.10 2.91 1.81
N VAL A 62 20.79 2.30 2.95
CA VAL A 62 19.47 2.34 3.59
C VAL A 62 19.60 2.18 5.11
N PHE A 63 18.72 2.84 5.86
CA PHE A 63 18.55 2.58 7.29
C PHE A 63 17.07 2.45 7.63
N ILE A 64 16.78 1.69 8.68
CA ILE A 64 15.43 1.38 9.12
C ILE A 64 15.25 1.90 10.55
N VAL A 65 14.19 2.65 10.80
CA VAL A 65 13.85 3.18 12.13
C VAL A 65 12.53 2.58 12.58
N LYS A 66 12.56 1.86 13.71
CA LYS A 66 11.37 1.35 14.38
C LYS A 66 10.77 2.47 15.24
N GLN A 67 9.58 2.92 14.88
CA GLN A 67 8.85 3.94 15.64
C GLN A 67 8.09 3.29 16.80
N ASN A 68 7.44 2.15 16.55
CA ASN A 68 6.83 1.29 17.55
C ASN A 68 6.72 -0.15 17.02
N GLN A 69 5.97 -1.03 17.70
CA GLN A 69 5.83 -2.43 17.25
C GLN A 69 5.13 -2.58 15.90
N SER A 70 4.22 -1.67 15.56
CA SER A 70 3.40 -1.70 14.36
C SER A 70 3.79 -0.63 13.34
N LYS A 71 4.82 0.19 13.55
CA LYS A 71 5.19 1.27 12.63
C LYS A 71 6.71 1.39 12.50
N LEU A 72 7.19 1.43 11.26
CA LEU A 72 8.60 1.65 10.93
C LEU A 72 8.76 2.61 9.76
N GLY A 73 9.93 3.25 9.67
CA GLY A 73 10.36 4.04 8.54
C GLY A 73 11.59 3.42 7.90
N ILE A 74 11.64 3.39 6.57
CA ILE A 74 12.79 3.00 5.75
C ILE A 74 13.28 4.24 5.04
N TYR A 75 14.58 4.53 5.13
CA TYR A 75 15.16 5.76 4.61
C TYR A 75 16.38 5.43 3.76
N PHE A 76 16.35 5.86 2.50
CA PHE A 76 17.43 5.64 1.54
C PHE A 76 18.36 6.85 1.47
N THR A 77 19.62 6.62 1.13
CA THR A 77 20.59 7.71 0.84
C THR A 77 20.14 8.57 -0.34
N SER A 78 19.26 8.05 -1.20
CA SER A 78 18.57 8.80 -2.25
C SER A 78 17.52 9.79 -1.72
N GLY A 79 17.32 9.92 -0.41
CA GLY A 79 16.30 10.77 0.20
C GLY A 79 14.86 10.27 0.04
N VAL A 80 14.63 9.16 -0.66
CA VAL A 80 13.34 8.46 -0.65
C VAL A 80 13.13 7.86 0.73
N SER A 81 11.91 7.96 1.24
CA SER A 81 11.52 7.28 2.47
C SER A 81 10.18 6.59 2.34
N VAL A 82 10.01 5.49 3.06
CA VAL A 82 8.76 4.74 3.14
C VAL A 82 8.42 4.52 4.59
N THR A 83 7.23 4.95 5.01
CA THR A 83 6.67 4.63 6.32
C THR A 83 5.70 3.48 6.15
N ILE A 84 5.78 2.47 7.01
CA ILE A 84 4.95 1.26 6.95
C ILE A 84 4.29 1.09 8.30
N LYS A 85 2.97 0.85 8.29
CA LYS A 85 2.15 0.63 9.49
C LYS A 85 1.43 -0.71 9.34
N ALA A 86 1.50 -1.57 10.35
CA ALA A 86 0.64 -2.74 10.49
C ALA A 86 -0.70 -2.30 11.08
N THR A 87 -1.73 -2.32 10.24
CA THR A 87 -3.12 -2.00 10.59
C THR A 87 -3.89 -3.31 10.59
N GLU A 88 -4.50 -3.67 11.72
CA GLU A 88 -5.23 -4.94 11.86
C GLU A 88 -4.38 -6.15 11.44
N ASP A 89 -4.71 -6.79 10.32
CA ASP A 89 -3.99 -7.95 9.78
C ASP A 89 -3.24 -7.67 8.47
N PHE A 90 -3.01 -6.39 8.15
CA PHE A 90 -2.39 -5.96 6.90
C PHE A 90 -1.43 -4.78 7.09
N LEU A 91 -0.75 -4.42 6.02
CA LEU A 91 0.20 -3.32 5.95
C LEU A 91 -0.40 -2.17 5.17
N THR A 92 -0.27 -0.96 5.69
CA THR A 92 -0.36 0.28 4.92
C THR A 92 1.02 0.89 4.78
N TYR A 93 1.22 1.70 3.74
CA TYR A 93 2.48 2.38 3.53
C TYR A 93 2.28 3.77 2.95
N GLN A 94 3.19 4.68 3.28
CA GLN A 94 3.29 6.02 2.73
C GLN A 94 4.70 6.21 2.18
N ILE A 95 4.81 6.71 0.94
CA ILE A 95 6.09 7.02 0.33
C ILE A 95 6.31 8.53 0.27
N SER A 96 7.54 8.97 0.50
CA SER A 96 7.98 10.34 0.25
C SER A 96 9.16 10.32 -0.72
N ILE A 97 9.00 11.02 -1.84
CA ILE A 97 9.95 11.04 -2.94
C ILE A 97 10.47 12.48 -3.12
N PRO A 98 11.80 12.69 -3.16
CA PRO A 98 12.36 14.02 -3.43
C PRO A 98 11.97 14.55 -4.82
N THR A 99 11.73 15.86 -4.94
CA THR A 99 11.29 16.54 -6.18
C THR A 99 12.19 16.34 -7.39
N ARG A 100 13.46 16.00 -7.21
CA ARG A 100 14.39 15.66 -8.30
C ARG A 100 14.04 14.39 -9.09
N PHE A 101 13.09 13.60 -8.57
CA PHE A 101 12.51 12.43 -9.25
C PHE A 101 11.23 12.75 -10.03
N LYS A 102 10.77 14.01 -10.03
CA LYS A 102 9.69 14.45 -10.91
C LYS A 102 10.02 14.17 -12.38
N GLY A 103 9.04 13.68 -13.12
CA GLY A 103 9.16 13.21 -14.50
C GLY A 103 9.95 11.92 -14.65
N LYS A 104 10.21 11.18 -13.55
CA LYS A 104 11.00 9.94 -13.54
C LYS A 104 10.32 8.78 -12.81
N THR A 105 9.12 8.97 -12.27
CA THR A 105 8.38 7.89 -11.61
C THR A 105 7.59 7.10 -12.63
N ALA A 106 7.48 5.80 -12.43
CA ALA A 106 6.61 4.92 -13.18
C ALA A 106 6.20 3.75 -12.28
N GLY A 107 4.97 3.28 -12.42
CA GLY A 107 4.42 2.21 -11.59
C GLY A 107 2.99 2.52 -11.16
N LEU A 108 2.46 1.71 -10.25
CA LEU A 108 1.08 1.81 -9.76
C LEU A 108 0.77 3.12 -9.00
N LEU A 109 1.80 3.86 -8.56
CA LEU A 109 1.65 5.17 -7.91
C LEU A 109 1.68 6.34 -8.91
N GLY A 110 1.75 6.05 -10.21
CA GLY A 110 1.62 7.04 -11.27
C GLY A 110 2.93 7.71 -11.74
N PHE A 111 2.79 8.50 -12.79
CA PHE A 111 3.82 9.38 -13.34
C PHE A 111 3.69 10.77 -12.72
N TRP A 112 4.69 11.18 -11.95
CA TRP A 112 4.63 12.43 -11.21
C TRP A 112 5.27 13.57 -12.01
N ASP A 113 4.45 14.42 -12.61
CA ASP A 113 4.86 15.66 -13.28
C ASP A 113 4.12 16.91 -12.80
N ASP A 114 3.39 16.80 -11.69
CA ASP A 114 2.43 17.78 -11.13
C ASP A 114 1.14 18.00 -11.95
N SER A 115 0.95 17.29 -13.08
CA SER A 115 -0.27 17.32 -13.86
C SER A 115 -1.11 16.07 -13.61
N LYS A 116 -2.43 16.24 -13.53
CA LYS A 116 -3.39 15.12 -13.47
C LYS A 116 -3.78 14.57 -14.85
N ASP A 117 -3.19 15.09 -15.92
CA ASP A 117 -3.52 14.69 -17.29
C ASP A 117 -2.83 13.38 -17.70
N LEU A 118 -1.64 13.11 -17.13
CA LEU A 118 -0.77 11.99 -17.50
C LEU A 118 -0.32 11.20 -16.26
N GLU A 119 -1.23 10.43 -15.68
CA GLU A 119 -0.93 9.66 -14.45
C GLU A 119 -0.54 8.20 -14.75
N PHE A 120 -1.24 7.56 -15.69
CA PHE A 120 -1.21 6.10 -15.85
C PHE A 120 -0.21 5.66 -16.93
N LEU A 121 1.09 5.89 -16.67
CA LEU A 121 2.19 5.44 -17.54
C LEU A 121 2.33 3.91 -17.51
N LEU A 122 2.30 3.28 -18.68
CA LEU A 122 2.50 1.84 -18.85
C LEU A 122 3.98 1.48 -19.00
N PRO A 123 4.37 0.21 -18.76
CA PRO A 123 5.74 -0.26 -18.98
C PRO A 123 6.27 -0.09 -20.41
N ASN A 124 5.37 -0.01 -21.40
CA ASN A 124 5.71 0.21 -22.81
C ASN A 124 5.91 1.71 -23.17
N GLY A 125 5.72 2.62 -22.22
CA GLY A 125 5.87 4.07 -22.40
C GLY A 125 4.61 4.82 -22.87
N SER A 126 3.50 4.12 -23.14
CA SER A 126 2.22 4.78 -23.44
C SER A 126 1.43 5.10 -22.17
N PHE A 127 0.44 6.01 -22.26
CA PHE A 127 -0.43 6.38 -21.15
C PHE A 127 -1.86 5.86 -21.37
N ILE A 128 -2.51 5.46 -20.27
CA ILE A 128 -3.98 5.28 -20.22
C ILE A 128 -4.64 6.61 -19.86
N HIS A 129 -5.80 6.90 -20.46
CA HIS A 129 -6.55 8.13 -20.18
C HIS A 129 -7.01 8.19 -18.73
N THR A 130 -6.90 9.37 -18.12
CA THR A 130 -7.20 9.58 -16.70
C THR A 130 -8.69 9.56 -16.35
N ASN A 131 -9.57 9.64 -17.34
CA ASN A 131 -11.02 9.48 -17.20
C ASN A 131 -11.52 8.04 -17.44
N SER A 132 -10.61 7.06 -17.50
CA SER A 132 -10.97 5.64 -17.64
C SER A 132 -11.70 5.12 -16.40
N SER A 133 -12.58 4.13 -16.57
CA SER A 133 -13.24 3.45 -15.44
C SER A 133 -12.22 2.69 -14.58
N TYR A 134 -12.56 2.40 -13.32
CA TYR A 134 -11.66 1.63 -12.45
C TYR A 134 -11.40 0.23 -12.99
N ARG A 135 -12.38 -0.37 -13.69
CA ARG A 135 -12.20 -1.65 -14.38
C ARG A 135 -11.16 -1.58 -15.49
N THR A 136 -11.21 -0.54 -16.32
CA THR A 136 -10.19 -0.33 -17.36
C THR A 136 -8.83 -0.08 -16.72
N LEU A 137 -8.75 0.77 -15.70
CA LEU A 137 -7.49 1.02 -14.99
C LEU A 137 -6.92 -0.26 -14.36
N HIS A 138 -7.76 -1.12 -13.80
CA HIS A 138 -7.30 -2.41 -13.28
C HIS A 138 -6.74 -3.30 -14.39
N ASN A 139 -7.52 -3.58 -15.44
CA ASN A 139 -7.16 -4.55 -16.49
C ASN A 139 -6.04 -4.06 -17.42
N GLU A 140 -6.06 -2.79 -17.77
CA GLU A 140 -5.20 -2.22 -18.80
C GLU A 140 -4.00 -1.47 -18.24
N PHE A 141 -4.02 -1.06 -16.96
CA PHE A 141 -2.89 -0.43 -16.28
C PHE A 141 -2.36 -1.28 -15.12
N GLY A 142 -3.17 -1.58 -14.11
CA GLY A 142 -2.75 -2.30 -12.89
C GLY A 142 -2.12 -3.66 -13.18
N GLN A 143 -2.83 -4.49 -13.95
CA GLN A 143 -2.38 -5.83 -14.34
C GLN A 143 -1.11 -5.80 -15.23
N LYS A 144 -0.83 -4.69 -15.93
CA LYS A 144 0.39 -4.55 -16.75
C LYS A 144 1.65 -4.33 -15.92
N TRP A 145 1.50 -3.93 -14.66
CA TRP A 145 2.60 -3.74 -13.71
C TRP A 145 2.94 -4.99 -12.89
N ILE A 146 2.32 -6.15 -13.18
CA ILE A 146 2.73 -7.41 -12.57
C ILE A 146 4.19 -7.71 -12.90
N VAL A 147 4.98 -7.96 -11.85
CA VAL A 147 6.40 -8.27 -11.96
C VAL A 147 6.58 -9.70 -12.47
N GLU A 148 7.44 -9.89 -13.48
CA GLU A 148 7.76 -11.25 -13.96
C GLU A 148 8.43 -12.10 -12.88
N ARG A 149 8.16 -13.41 -12.88
CA ARG A 149 8.66 -14.36 -11.85
C ARG A 149 10.15 -14.19 -11.52
N HIS A 150 11.00 -14.04 -12.52
CA HIS A 150 12.46 -13.97 -12.33
C HIS A 150 12.96 -12.57 -11.92
N LYS A 151 12.07 -11.56 -11.92
CA LYS A 151 12.37 -10.17 -11.51
C LYS A 151 11.89 -9.86 -10.10
N THR A 152 11.14 -10.76 -9.46
CA THR A 152 10.69 -10.58 -8.08
C THR A 152 11.89 -10.48 -7.12
N MET A 153 11.81 -9.57 -6.16
CA MET A 153 12.86 -9.39 -5.12
C MET A 153 12.45 -10.00 -3.77
N PHE A 154 11.26 -10.61 -3.68
CA PHE A 154 10.78 -11.21 -2.46
C PHE A 154 11.61 -12.44 -2.08
N THR A 155 11.92 -12.55 -0.80
CA THR A 155 12.35 -13.78 -0.16
C THR A 155 11.13 -14.51 0.35
N TYR A 156 10.88 -15.70 -0.21
CA TYR A 156 9.72 -16.51 0.13
C TYR A 156 10.03 -17.47 1.28
N ARG A 157 9.07 -17.62 2.20
CA ARG A 157 9.13 -18.68 3.23
C ARG A 157 9.06 -20.07 2.60
N ILE A 158 9.57 -21.06 3.30
CA ILE A 158 9.49 -22.46 2.88
C ILE A 158 8.04 -22.82 2.53
N GLY A 159 7.84 -23.43 1.36
CA GLY A 159 6.52 -23.82 0.84
C GLY A 159 5.80 -22.73 0.05
N ASN A 160 6.28 -21.48 0.08
CA ASN A 160 5.74 -20.39 -0.74
C ASN A 160 6.66 -20.06 -1.91
N SER A 161 6.09 -19.45 -2.93
CA SER A 161 6.80 -18.95 -4.10
C SER A 161 6.05 -17.75 -4.70
N TYR A 162 6.58 -17.20 -5.78
CA TYR A 162 5.88 -16.21 -6.60
C TYR A 162 4.43 -16.62 -6.93
N ASP A 163 4.20 -17.90 -7.29
CA ASP A 163 2.86 -18.39 -7.67
C ASP A 163 1.90 -18.46 -6.49
N SER A 164 2.41 -18.60 -5.26
CA SER A 164 1.59 -18.64 -4.06
C SER A 164 0.85 -17.32 -3.79
N PHE A 165 1.30 -16.23 -4.42
CA PHE A 165 0.75 -14.89 -4.23
C PHE A 165 0.25 -14.25 -5.53
N LEU A 166 0.31 -14.97 -6.66
CA LEU A 166 -0.23 -14.52 -7.94
C LEU A 166 -1.62 -15.14 -8.14
N ASP A 167 -2.62 -14.29 -8.27
CA ASP A 167 -3.96 -14.67 -8.69
C ASP A 167 -4.38 -13.76 -9.85
N LEU A 168 -4.32 -14.29 -11.06
CA LEU A 168 -4.70 -13.57 -12.28
C LEU A 168 -6.21 -13.55 -12.52
N ASP A 169 -6.95 -14.42 -11.84
CA ASP A 169 -8.40 -14.54 -11.97
C ASP A 169 -9.13 -13.66 -10.94
N PHE A 170 -8.41 -13.11 -9.97
CA PHE A 170 -8.95 -12.16 -9.00
C PHE A 170 -9.50 -10.91 -9.69
N THR A 171 -10.78 -10.65 -9.45
CA THR A 171 -11.48 -9.43 -9.89
C THR A 171 -11.92 -8.62 -8.67
N PRO A 172 -11.41 -7.39 -8.47
CA PRO A 172 -11.82 -6.56 -7.36
C PRO A 172 -13.24 -6.01 -7.54
N VAL A 173 -13.81 -5.51 -6.46
CA VAL A 173 -14.99 -4.64 -6.53
C VAL A 173 -14.56 -3.28 -7.05
N PHE A 174 -15.28 -2.74 -8.03
CA PHE A 174 -15.00 -1.44 -8.62
C PHE A 174 -15.97 -0.40 -8.07
N MET A 175 -15.43 0.66 -7.47
CA MET A 175 -16.22 1.68 -6.76
C MET A 175 -17.17 2.47 -7.68
N ASP A 176 -16.86 2.60 -8.97
CA ASP A 176 -17.69 3.25 -9.99
C ASP A 176 -18.82 2.36 -10.54
N GLU A 177 -18.84 1.06 -10.18
CA GLU A 177 -19.83 0.09 -10.63
C GLU A 177 -20.82 -0.34 -9.53
N THR A 178 -20.65 0.15 -8.31
CA THR A 178 -21.55 -0.17 -7.19
C THR A 178 -22.77 0.74 -7.19
N ASN A 179 -23.91 0.25 -7.70
CA ASN A 179 -25.19 0.98 -7.65
C ASN A 179 -25.63 1.36 -6.22
N SER A 180 -25.27 0.54 -5.23
CA SER A 180 -25.34 0.84 -3.80
C SER A 180 -24.10 0.26 -3.14
N LEU A 181 -23.34 1.08 -2.40
CA LEU A 181 -22.16 0.62 -1.65
C LEU A 181 -22.56 -0.39 -0.58
N PHE A 182 -23.69 -0.17 0.09
CA PHE A 182 -24.15 -1.01 1.19
C PHE A 182 -25.42 -1.77 0.82
N SER A 183 -25.45 -3.06 1.17
CA SER A 183 -26.67 -3.89 1.12
C SER A 183 -27.35 -4.02 2.49
N ASN A 184 -26.66 -3.61 3.56
CA ASN A 184 -27.14 -3.68 4.94
C ASN A 184 -27.21 -2.26 5.51
N SER A 185 -28.42 -1.81 5.85
CA SER A 185 -28.66 -0.45 6.37
C SER A 185 -28.03 -0.19 7.74
N THR A 186 -27.83 -1.22 8.56
CA THR A 186 -27.16 -1.09 9.86
C THR A 186 -25.68 -0.80 9.65
N LEU A 187 -25.01 -1.59 8.80
CA LEU A 187 -23.61 -1.38 8.45
C LEU A 187 -23.41 -0.03 7.74
N GLU A 188 -24.35 0.38 6.89
CA GLU A 188 -24.30 1.70 6.24
C GLU A 188 -24.34 2.83 7.28
N GLN A 189 -25.23 2.75 8.27
CA GLN A 189 -25.33 3.77 9.31
C GLN A 189 -24.06 3.83 10.16
N GLU A 190 -23.52 2.66 10.54
CA GLU A 190 -22.25 2.57 11.25
C GLU A 190 -21.09 3.15 10.43
N ALA A 191 -21.03 2.82 9.13
CA ALA A 191 -20.01 3.35 8.24
C ALA A 191 -20.08 4.87 8.11
N ARG A 192 -21.28 5.45 7.97
CA ARG A 192 -21.47 6.91 7.93
C ARG A 192 -21.12 7.60 9.25
N ASN A 193 -21.35 6.94 10.38
CA ASN A 193 -20.95 7.49 11.68
C ASN A 193 -19.42 7.56 11.84
N VAL A 194 -18.69 6.61 11.24
CA VAL A 194 -17.21 6.56 11.28
C VAL A 194 -16.60 7.44 10.20
N CYS A 195 -17.03 7.30 8.95
CA CYS A 195 -16.39 7.88 7.78
C CYS A 195 -16.91 9.26 7.38
N GLY A 196 -18.09 9.66 7.88
CA GLY A 196 -18.83 10.79 7.30
C GLY A 196 -19.07 10.55 5.81
N ASP A 197 -18.54 11.46 4.99
CA ASP A 197 -18.64 11.43 3.53
C ASP A 197 -17.34 10.97 2.82
N ASN A 198 -16.32 10.50 3.57
CA ASN A 198 -15.08 10.01 2.96
C ASN A 198 -15.35 8.72 2.16
N ALA A 199 -15.23 8.80 0.84
CA ALA A 199 -15.63 7.73 -0.07
C ALA A 199 -14.78 6.46 0.07
N GLU A 200 -13.47 6.62 0.28
CA GLU A 200 -12.52 5.52 0.44
C GLU A 200 -12.79 4.74 1.73
N CYS A 201 -13.03 5.44 2.84
CA CYS A 201 -13.42 4.86 4.12
C CYS A 201 -14.76 4.11 3.99
N LEU A 202 -15.78 4.73 3.39
CA LEU A 202 -17.08 4.09 3.17
C LEU A 202 -16.95 2.85 2.29
N PHE A 203 -16.17 2.91 1.23
CA PHE A 203 -15.92 1.80 0.33
C PHE A 203 -15.22 0.64 1.05
N ASP A 204 -14.18 0.90 1.83
CA ASP A 204 -13.47 -0.13 2.59
C ASP A 204 -14.40 -0.83 3.59
N ILE A 205 -15.24 -0.11 4.32
CA ILE A 205 -16.24 -0.75 5.22
C ILE A 205 -17.24 -1.56 4.40
N ALA A 206 -17.71 -1.06 3.27
CA ALA A 206 -18.67 -1.75 2.41
C ALA A 206 -18.12 -3.10 1.90
N VAL A 207 -16.87 -3.14 1.44
CA VAL A 207 -16.28 -4.35 0.84
C VAL A 207 -15.66 -5.30 1.86
N THR A 208 -15.29 -4.82 3.05
CA THR A 208 -14.72 -5.65 4.12
C THR A 208 -15.71 -6.05 5.20
N GLY A 209 -16.81 -5.30 5.34
CA GLY A 209 -17.74 -5.43 6.46
C GLY A 209 -17.16 -4.99 7.82
N LYS A 210 -16.01 -4.29 7.84
CA LYS A 210 -15.30 -3.94 9.07
C LYS A 210 -15.13 -2.44 9.23
N THR A 211 -15.73 -1.88 10.28
CA THR A 211 -15.60 -0.45 10.62
C THR A 211 -14.17 -0.07 10.96
N SER A 212 -13.41 -0.96 11.61
CA SER A 212 -12.02 -0.70 11.99
C SER A 212 -11.07 -0.54 10.79
N ILE A 213 -11.37 -1.18 9.65
CA ILE A 213 -10.60 -0.99 8.42
C ILE A 213 -10.88 0.40 7.83
N GLY A 214 -12.16 0.79 7.77
CA GLY A 214 -12.53 2.14 7.33
C GLY A 214 -11.92 3.23 8.20
N GLU A 215 -12.00 3.08 9.53
CA GLU A 215 -11.39 4.03 10.47
C GLU A 215 -9.89 4.18 10.23
N ALA A 216 -9.18 3.08 9.99
CA ALA A 216 -7.75 3.15 9.67
C ALA A 216 -7.45 3.78 8.30
N THR A 217 -8.35 3.65 7.33
CA THR A 217 -8.27 4.37 6.05
C THR A 217 -8.46 5.88 6.26
N LEU A 218 -9.41 6.28 7.10
CA LEU A 218 -9.63 7.68 7.47
C LEU A 218 -8.41 8.26 8.20
N GLU A 219 -7.87 7.56 9.22
CA GLU A 219 -6.64 7.97 9.91
C GLU A 219 -5.48 8.19 8.93
N LEU A 220 -5.32 7.29 7.94
CA LEU A 220 -4.27 7.39 6.95
C LEU A 220 -4.45 8.61 6.05
N PHE A 221 -5.69 8.92 5.68
CA PHE A 221 -6.04 10.08 4.86
C PHE A 221 -5.72 11.39 5.62
N ASP A 222 -6.14 11.50 6.87
CA ASP A 222 -5.87 12.67 7.73
C ASP A 222 -4.36 12.86 7.93
N GLU A 223 -3.61 11.77 8.20
CA GLU A 223 -2.14 11.82 8.30
C GLU A 223 -1.48 12.36 7.01
N LEU A 224 -2.05 12.05 5.82
CA LEU A 224 -1.53 12.53 4.54
C LEU A 224 -1.84 14.01 4.28
N GLU A 225 -3.05 14.46 4.63
CA GLU A 225 -3.44 15.87 4.51
C GLU A 225 -2.59 16.76 5.43
N GLU A 226 -2.40 16.37 6.69
CA GLU A 226 -1.55 17.09 7.64
C GLU A 226 -0.11 17.22 7.13
N ARG A 227 0.47 16.12 6.61
CA ARG A 227 1.81 16.12 6.03
C ARG A 227 1.92 17.03 4.82
N THR A 228 0.90 17.03 3.96
CA THR A 228 0.86 17.88 2.77
C THR A 228 0.83 19.35 3.20
N ASN A 229 -0.06 19.72 4.12
CA ASN A 229 -0.17 21.08 4.66
C ASN A 229 1.14 21.55 5.31
N ASN A 230 1.78 20.71 6.14
CA ASN A 230 3.05 21.04 6.77
C ASN A 230 4.21 21.18 5.76
N SER A 231 4.18 20.44 4.65
CA SER A 231 5.19 20.56 3.59
C SER A 231 5.06 21.85 2.77
N HIS A 232 3.87 22.48 2.77
CA HIS A 232 3.64 23.80 2.16
C HIS A 232 4.07 24.96 3.07
N ILE A 233 3.94 24.81 4.40
CA ILE A 233 4.33 25.83 5.38
C ILE A 233 5.87 26.01 5.46
N GLY A 234 6.66 24.96 5.18
CA GLY A 234 8.12 25.04 5.15
C GLY A 234 8.75 25.72 3.92
N LYS A 235 7.95 26.41 3.09
CA LYS A 235 8.39 27.09 1.86
C LYS A 235 8.27 28.63 1.90
N GLU A 236 7.94 29.23 3.04
CA GLU A 236 7.98 30.69 3.25
C GLU A 236 9.30 31.15 3.88
#